data_AF-A0A6P8HE95-F1
#
_entry.id   AF-A0A6P8HE95-F1
#
_cell.length_a   1.000
_cell.length_b   1.000
_cell.length_c   1.000
_cell.angle_alpha   90.00
_cell.angle_beta   90.00
_cell.angle_gamma   90.00
#
_symmetry.space_group_name_H-M   'P 1'
#
loop_
_entity.id
_entity.type
_entity.pdbx_description
1 polymer ?
#
loop_
_entity_poly.entity_id
_entity_poly.type
_entity_poly.pdbx_seq_one_letter_code
_entity_poly.pdbx_strand_id
1 'polypeptide(L)'
;MSILLVYLVISSFALVVTEVPPQKCVTQYCQCIDNPDGFVTAKCKIQKPEDLKLYIRTPRNVSSLDLSSNQISRIPNGAFVGFDSLVNLSIANNAIEQISNQSFEGLTSLLKLDLKYNKLKIWHGDFKNQLPFLESVDVTGNVTWLPSHNLLELPSLQIIRGVGWSEACSNCVLVRNNSQQEKEVIENFKKGELLEGRKGDCRAIKHRFSDHLKHFATYGFFSSCFEVNTKCYSTMVETIPIHRCWNMDNYVLNLEFIIGPIALVLNLIVVIITLTTPKLFKNVAMLLVCNIAFSDLCLALYSILITSIRRIPYAQFYSIIDSVCPCLGFLWTISQANTVLTLVFLTIERYLAIIYCMAPDIRMRRTVALRCIFVTWVVAMVTAILPAVGIGVYTGNTYCVPLNPRKDIPYMYEFSIGATSACIILYLITIPLYLHIYRFVKRSSLTGVKRETSVAKRIAIMVFCNIMFFCLPVLIGLLWVSCNFTKGMDPIIKEIITGVVPTICFTLNSMINPLLYAYRNETFMYTLKGWLKDVRDIVRRRARSLSHSTTLPSPHQTSGIEE
;
A
#
# COMPACT_ATOMS: atom_id res chain seq x y z
N MET A 1 48.81 -8.62 -98.67
CA MET A 1 49.62 -7.68 -97.89
C MET A 1 49.16 -6.28 -98.25
N SER A 2 48.71 -5.52 -97.25
CA SER A 2 48.50 -4.06 -97.30
C SER A 2 47.35 -3.54 -98.17
N ILE A 3 46.15 -3.43 -97.57
CA ILE A 3 45.15 -2.32 -97.72
C ILE A 3 43.89 -2.61 -96.87
N LEU A 4 43.68 -3.85 -96.39
CA LEU A 4 42.55 -4.18 -95.49
C LEU A 4 42.75 -3.84 -94.01
N LEU A 5 43.91 -3.32 -93.61
CA LEU A 5 44.27 -3.03 -92.21
C LEU A 5 44.08 -1.55 -91.82
N VAL A 6 43.74 -0.67 -92.77
CA VAL A 6 43.50 0.77 -92.51
C VAL A 6 42.01 1.07 -92.30
N TYR A 7 41.10 0.20 -92.75
CA TYR A 7 39.65 0.39 -92.57
C TYR A 7 39.10 -0.12 -91.23
N LEU A 8 39.86 -0.95 -90.49
CA LEU A 8 39.43 -1.53 -89.20
C LEU A 8 39.94 -0.78 -87.96
N VAL A 9 40.69 0.31 -88.13
CA VAL A 9 41.21 1.14 -87.01
C VAL A 9 40.48 2.48 -86.87
N ILE A 10 39.59 2.84 -87.80
CA ILE A 10 38.83 4.10 -87.78
C ILE A 10 37.39 3.93 -87.24
N SER A 11 36.91 2.70 -86.97
CA SER A 11 35.54 2.46 -86.47
C SER A 11 35.42 2.17 -84.96
N SER A 12 36.47 2.38 -84.15
CA SER A 12 36.46 2.01 -82.72
C SER A 12 36.83 3.12 -81.74
N PHE A 13 36.88 4.37 -82.19
CA PHE A 13 36.85 5.53 -81.29
C PHE A 13 35.60 6.37 -81.53
N ALA A 14 34.43 5.75 -81.31
CA ALA A 14 33.29 6.53 -80.87
C ALA A 14 33.61 7.01 -79.45
N LEU A 15 33.91 8.30 -79.31
CA LEU A 15 33.92 8.97 -78.02
C LEU A 15 32.56 8.70 -77.35
N VAL A 16 32.54 7.82 -76.36
CA VAL A 16 31.57 7.94 -75.28
C VAL A 16 31.99 9.18 -74.52
N VAL A 17 31.46 10.33 -74.95
CA VAL A 17 31.33 11.48 -74.06
C VAL A 17 30.39 11.00 -72.97
N THR A 18 30.94 10.54 -71.84
CA THR A 18 30.18 10.53 -70.60
C THR A 18 29.89 11.99 -70.32
N GLU A 19 28.70 12.47 -70.69
CA GLU A 19 28.18 13.70 -70.11
C GLU A 19 28.32 13.55 -68.60
N VAL A 20 29.24 14.31 -68.01
CA VAL A 20 29.28 14.48 -66.57
C VAL A 20 27.91 15.02 -66.22
N PRO A 21 27.08 14.29 -65.44
CA PRO A 21 25.74 14.75 -65.13
C PRO A 21 25.84 16.16 -64.55
N PRO A 22 24.99 17.11 -64.99
CA PRO A 22 25.10 18.49 -64.56
C PRO A 22 25.14 18.54 -63.03
N GLN A 23 26.21 19.12 -62.49
CA GLN A 23 26.44 19.15 -61.05
C GLN A 23 25.27 19.89 -60.38
N LYS A 24 24.38 19.15 -59.71
CA LYS A 24 23.13 19.67 -59.12
C LYS A 24 23.35 20.60 -57.93
N CYS A 25 24.54 20.54 -57.33
CA CYS A 25 24.94 21.36 -56.19
C CYS A 25 26.41 21.80 -56.28
N VAL A 26 26.75 22.88 -55.59
CA VAL A 26 28.13 23.37 -55.46
C VAL A 26 28.86 22.53 -54.40
N THR A 27 29.77 21.65 -54.83
CA THR A 27 30.42 20.64 -53.98
C THR A 27 31.26 21.17 -52.83
N GLN A 28 31.69 22.44 -52.89
CA GLN A 28 32.40 23.10 -51.79
C GLN A 28 31.52 23.30 -50.55
N TYR A 29 30.21 23.45 -50.73
CA TYR A 29 29.27 23.78 -49.66
C TYR A 29 28.22 22.69 -49.44
N CYS A 30 27.85 21.95 -50.48
CA CYS A 30 26.83 20.92 -50.43
C CYS A 30 27.23 19.67 -51.22
N GLN A 31 27.07 18.50 -50.60
CA GLN A 31 27.16 17.21 -51.25
C GLN A 31 25.75 16.72 -51.61
N CYS A 32 25.48 16.51 -52.90
CA CYS A 32 24.18 16.07 -53.39
C CYS A 32 24.28 14.73 -54.09
N ILE A 33 23.35 13.83 -53.75
CA ILE A 33 23.29 12.45 -54.23
C ILE A 33 21.91 12.22 -54.85
N ASP A 34 21.88 11.65 -56.04
CA ASP A 34 20.65 11.26 -56.70
C ASP A 34 20.17 9.92 -56.19
N ASN A 35 18.90 9.87 -55.80
CA ASN A 35 18.23 8.64 -55.44
C ASN A 35 17.63 8.00 -56.71
N PRO A 36 17.46 6.66 -56.74
CA PRO A 36 16.84 5.94 -57.85
C PRO A 36 15.44 6.47 -58.22
N ASP A 37 14.75 7.08 -57.26
CA ASP A 37 13.39 7.61 -57.40
C ASP A 37 13.35 9.01 -58.04
N GLY A 38 14.48 9.54 -58.51
CA GLY A 38 14.59 10.85 -59.18
C GLY A 38 14.72 12.05 -58.26
N PHE A 39 14.69 11.84 -56.94
CA PHE A 39 14.89 12.89 -55.92
C PHE A 39 16.35 13.00 -55.46
N VAL A 40 16.69 14.16 -54.89
CA VAL A 40 18.05 14.48 -54.41
C VAL A 40 18.11 14.41 -52.87
N THR A 41 19.18 13.80 -52.36
CA THR A 41 19.60 13.91 -50.96
C THR A 41 20.77 14.87 -50.88
N ALA A 42 20.65 15.93 -50.08
CA ALA A 42 21.66 16.98 -49.95
C ALA A 42 22.20 17.08 -48.51
N LYS A 43 23.51 17.19 -48.35
CA LYS A 43 24.17 17.49 -47.07
C LYS A 43 25.02 18.75 -47.22
N CYS A 44 24.72 19.78 -46.43
CA CYS A 44 25.33 21.09 -46.61
C CYS A 44 26.04 21.60 -45.34
N LYS A 45 27.19 22.24 -45.56
CA LYS A 45 27.95 22.97 -44.55
C LYS A 45 27.83 24.47 -44.80
N ILE A 46 26.93 25.09 -44.06
CA ILE A 46 26.53 26.50 -44.24
C ILE A 46 26.45 27.22 -42.89
N GLN A 47 26.60 28.55 -42.92
CA GLN A 47 26.40 29.40 -41.75
C GLN A 47 24.98 29.97 -41.70
N LYS A 48 24.39 30.31 -42.86
CA LYS A 48 23.04 30.88 -42.96
C LYS A 48 22.14 30.04 -43.87
N PRO A 49 20.95 29.61 -43.40
CA PRO A 49 20.02 28.84 -44.22
C PRO A 49 19.53 29.55 -45.50
N GLU A 50 19.49 30.88 -45.53
CA GLU A 50 19.05 31.67 -46.69
C GLU A 50 19.93 31.46 -47.95
N ASP A 51 21.20 31.08 -47.76
CA ASP A 51 22.15 30.86 -48.85
C ASP A 51 21.94 29.52 -49.57
N LEU A 52 21.04 28.65 -49.09
CA LEU A 52 20.81 27.32 -49.67
C LEU A 52 20.49 27.33 -51.17
N LYS A 53 19.76 28.36 -51.63
CA LYS A 53 19.40 28.53 -53.04
C LYS A 53 20.61 28.86 -53.94
N LEU A 54 21.69 29.36 -53.36
CA LEU A 54 22.94 29.61 -54.08
C LEU A 54 23.74 28.31 -54.30
N TYR A 55 23.59 27.34 -53.40
CA TYR A 55 24.39 26.11 -53.40
C TYR A 55 23.65 24.91 -54.00
N ILE A 56 22.31 24.92 -54.02
CA ILE A 56 21.48 23.86 -54.60
C ILE A 56 20.75 24.42 -55.82
N ARG A 57 21.07 23.90 -57.02
CA ARG A 57 20.51 24.39 -58.29
C ARG A 57 19.08 23.90 -58.54
N THR A 58 18.69 22.79 -57.91
CA THR A 58 17.37 22.14 -58.08
C THR A 58 16.67 21.91 -56.73
N PRO A 59 16.32 22.97 -55.97
CA PRO A 59 15.76 22.84 -54.61
C PRO A 59 14.42 22.09 -54.59
N ARG A 60 13.62 22.22 -55.65
CA ARG A 60 12.33 21.52 -55.78
C ARG A 60 12.44 20.00 -55.87
N ASN A 61 13.61 19.46 -56.21
CA ASN A 61 13.81 18.01 -56.33
C ASN A 61 14.50 17.42 -55.09
N VAL A 62 14.78 18.23 -54.07
CA VAL A 62 15.43 17.75 -52.84
C VAL A 62 14.38 17.10 -51.94
N SER A 63 14.56 15.81 -51.67
CA SER A 63 13.69 15.04 -50.76
C SER A 63 14.27 14.93 -49.34
N SER A 64 15.59 15.02 -49.19
CA SER A 64 16.25 14.97 -47.89
C SER A 64 17.38 16.00 -47.81
N LEU A 65 17.38 16.77 -46.72
CA LEU A 65 18.36 17.83 -46.47
C LEU A 65 18.96 17.68 -45.06
N ASP A 66 20.27 17.51 -45.00
CA ASP A 66 21.06 17.44 -43.76
C ASP A 66 21.88 18.73 -43.58
N LEU A 67 21.45 19.55 -42.61
CA LEU A 67 22.12 20.75 -42.11
C LEU A 67 22.70 20.54 -40.71
N SER A 68 22.88 19.28 -40.29
CA SER A 68 23.35 18.97 -38.95
C SER A 68 24.82 19.34 -38.74
N SER A 69 25.16 19.60 -37.47
CA SER A 69 26.51 19.95 -37.04
C SER A 69 27.05 21.18 -37.80
N ASN A 70 26.21 22.22 -37.87
CA ASN A 70 26.59 23.56 -38.31
C ASN A 70 26.52 24.50 -37.09
N GLN A 71 26.69 25.80 -37.30
CA GLN A 71 26.62 26.82 -36.24
C GLN A 71 25.36 27.69 -36.39
N ILE A 72 24.27 27.10 -36.89
CA ILE A 72 23.03 27.83 -37.15
C ILE A 72 22.38 28.18 -35.81
N SER A 73 22.18 29.48 -35.57
CA SER A 73 21.53 29.98 -34.35
C SER A 73 20.08 30.41 -34.58
N ARG A 74 19.72 30.75 -35.83
CA ARG A 74 18.38 31.21 -36.22
C ARG A 74 18.04 30.71 -37.62
N ILE A 75 16.76 30.42 -37.84
CA ILE A 75 16.20 30.13 -39.15
C ILE A 75 15.45 31.40 -39.60
N PRO A 76 15.91 32.10 -40.66
CA PRO A 76 15.20 33.26 -41.17
C PRO A 76 13.85 32.85 -41.77
N ASN A 77 12.91 33.79 -41.80
CA ASN A 77 11.58 33.55 -42.37
C ASN A 77 11.70 33.18 -43.85
N GLY A 78 10.99 32.13 -44.27
CA GLY A 78 11.01 31.66 -45.66
C GLY A 78 12.33 31.06 -46.13
N ALA A 79 13.23 30.66 -45.23
CA ALA A 79 14.53 30.06 -45.57
C ALA A 79 14.41 28.85 -46.52
N PHE A 80 13.29 28.12 -46.45
CA PHE A 80 13.05 26.89 -47.20
C PHE A 80 12.01 27.04 -48.32
N VAL A 81 11.63 28.27 -48.70
CA VAL A 81 10.70 28.50 -49.81
C VAL A 81 11.27 27.91 -51.11
N GLY A 82 10.52 27.02 -51.77
CA GLY A 82 10.94 26.33 -53.00
C GLY A 82 11.57 24.95 -52.77
N PHE A 83 11.64 24.48 -51.53
CA PHE A 83 11.97 23.09 -51.17
C PHE A 83 10.67 22.26 -50.98
N ASP A 84 9.74 22.38 -51.92
CA ASP A 84 8.36 21.92 -51.78
C ASP A 84 8.25 20.38 -51.69
N SER A 85 9.24 19.64 -52.21
CA SER A 85 9.31 18.17 -52.15
C SER A 85 10.16 17.64 -50.99
N LEU A 86 10.59 18.50 -50.05
CA LEU A 86 11.42 18.07 -48.94
C LEU A 86 10.62 17.23 -47.94
N VAL A 87 11.05 15.98 -47.73
CA VAL A 87 10.41 14.98 -46.86
C VAL A 87 11.15 14.89 -45.52
N ASN A 88 12.48 14.93 -45.54
CA ASN A 88 13.33 14.78 -44.36
C ASN A 88 14.25 15.98 -44.20
N LEU A 89 14.18 16.66 -43.05
CA LEU A 89 15.06 17.77 -42.71
C LEU A 89 15.76 17.51 -41.38
N SER A 90 17.09 17.49 -41.38
CA SER A 90 17.88 17.49 -40.14
C SER A 90 18.60 18.81 -39.96
N ILE A 91 18.38 19.45 -38.81
CA ILE A 91 19.10 20.62 -38.32
C ILE A 91 19.67 20.31 -36.92
N ALA A 92 19.99 19.03 -36.68
CA ALA A 92 20.54 18.56 -35.41
C ALA A 92 21.93 19.16 -35.10
N ASN A 93 22.31 19.20 -33.82
CA ASN A 93 23.61 19.70 -33.36
C ASN A 93 23.91 21.12 -33.89
N ASN A 94 22.97 22.04 -33.69
CA ASN A 94 23.11 23.46 -34.00
C ASN A 94 22.88 24.27 -32.70
N ALA A 95 22.79 25.61 -32.80
CA ALA A 95 22.62 26.50 -31.66
C ALA A 95 21.24 27.20 -31.66
N ILE A 96 20.20 26.54 -32.18
CA ILE A 96 18.87 27.14 -32.34
C ILE A 96 18.18 27.23 -30.98
N GLU A 97 17.78 28.44 -30.58
CA GLU A 97 17.04 28.68 -29.34
C GLU A 97 15.54 28.87 -29.55
N GLN A 98 15.16 29.48 -30.67
CA GLN A 98 13.77 29.82 -30.99
C GLN A 98 13.50 29.60 -32.47
N ILE A 99 12.30 29.11 -32.78
CA ILE A 99 11.81 28.95 -34.15
C ILE A 99 10.59 29.85 -34.32
N SER A 100 10.61 30.70 -35.35
CA SER A 100 9.55 31.66 -35.68
C SER A 100 8.42 31.02 -36.48
N ASN A 101 7.28 31.71 -36.54
CA ASN A 101 6.07 31.27 -37.24
C ASN A 101 6.17 31.31 -38.76
N GLN A 102 7.34 31.62 -39.34
CA GLN A 102 7.58 31.56 -40.78
C GLN A 102 8.91 30.87 -41.10
N SER A 103 9.58 30.30 -40.09
CA SER A 103 10.88 29.64 -40.25
C SER A 103 10.81 28.43 -41.19
N PHE A 104 9.67 27.72 -41.22
CA PHE A 104 9.46 26.51 -42.02
C PHE A 104 8.47 26.71 -43.16
N GLU A 105 8.24 27.95 -43.57
CA GLU A 105 7.41 28.27 -44.73
C GLU A 105 7.98 27.64 -46.01
N GLY A 106 7.11 26.99 -46.79
CA GLY A 106 7.47 26.24 -48.00
C GLY A 106 7.69 24.74 -47.79
N LEU A 107 7.75 24.24 -46.55
CA LEU A 107 7.98 22.82 -46.25
C LEU A 107 6.69 21.99 -46.28
N THR A 108 5.92 22.12 -47.35
CA THR A 108 4.57 21.54 -47.47
C THR A 108 4.54 20.02 -47.55
N SER A 109 5.66 19.35 -47.87
CA SER A 109 5.76 17.87 -47.94
C SER A 109 6.57 17.24 -46.80
N LEU A 110 6.95 18.01 -45.78
CA LEU A 110 7.86 17.54 -44.74
C LEU A 110 7.18 16.51 -43.83
N LEU A 111 7.76 15.32 -43.73
CA LEU A 111 7.30 14.24 -42.86
C LEU A 111 8.15 14.11 -41.58
N LYS A 112 9.47 14.31 -41.69
CA LYS A 112 10.40 14.10 -40.57
C LYS A 112 11.29 15.32 -40.36
N LEU A 113 11.27 15.82 -39.13
CA LEU A 113 12.12 16.93 -38.69
C LEU A 113 13.00 16.50 -37.52
N ASP A 114 14.30 16.69 -37.67
CA ASP A 114 15.30 16.39 -36.64
C ASP A 114 15.93 17.69 -36.11
N LEU A 115 15.64 18.00 -34.85
CA LEU A 115 16.08 19.18 -34.09
C LEU A 115 16.97 18.80 -32.90
N LYS A 116 17.54 17.58 -32.89
CA LYS A 116 18.35 17.09 -31.77
C LYS A 116 19.48 18.04 -31.38
N TYR A 117 19.81 18.05 -30.10
CA TYR A 117 20.96 18.74 -29.52
C TYR A 117 21.06 20.20 -29.99
N ASN A 118 19.92 20.90 -29.95
CA ASN A 118 19.86 22.34 -30.04
C ASN A 118 19.65 22.93 -28.64
N LYS A 119 19.28 24.21 -28.56
CA LYS A 119 18.96 24.90 -27.31
C LYS A 119 17.52 25.40 -27.33
N LEU A 120 16.64 24.65 -28.00
CA LEU A 120 15.27 25.06 -28.28
C LEU A 120 14.54 25.32 -26.95
N LYS A 121 13.92 26.48 -26.85
CA LYS A 121 13.05 26.88 -25.73
C LYS A 121 11.64 27.11 -26.20
N ILE A 122 11.49 27.72 -27.38
CA ILE A 122 10.19 28.12 -27.91
C ILE A 122 10.11 27.84 -29.41
N TRP A 123 8.98 27.29 -29.84
CA TRP A 123 8.66 27.15 -31.26
C TRP A 123 7.27 27.75 -31.50
N HIS A 124 7.26 28.97 -32.04
CA HIS A 124 6.05 29.61 -32.51
C HIS A 124 5.83 29.14 -33.94
N GLY A 125 4.81 28.33 -34.20
CA GLY A 125 4.56 27.76 -35.53
C GLY A 125 3.09 27.77 -35.85
N ASP A 126 2.76 28.21 -37.06
CA ASP A 126 1.49 27.85 -37.69
C ASP A 126 1.68 26.50 -38.38
N PHE A 127 1.69 25.45 -37.56
CA PHE A 127 2.08 24.11 -37.98
C PHE A 127 1.14 23.55 -39.06
N LYS A 128 -0.16 23.84 -38.99
CA LYS A 128 -1.14 23.35 -39.96
C LYS A 128 -0.86 23.87 -41.37
N ASN A 129 -0.39 25.11 -41.48
CA ASN A 129 -0.10 25.73 -42.78
C ASN A 129 1.33 25.47 -43.26
N GLN A 130 2.32 25.41 -42.36
CA GLN A 130 3.72 25.20 -42.74
C GLN A 130 4.12 23.74 -42.87
N LEU A 131 3.55 22.88 -42.02
CA LEU A 131 3.97 21.51 -41.79
C LEU A 131 2.76 20.55 -41.75
N PRO A 132 1.86 20.59 -42.76
CA PRO A 132 0.58 19.87 -42.73
C PRO A 132 0.73 18.34 -42.63
N PHE A 133 1.81 17.78 -43.19
CA PHE A 133 2.06 16.34 -43.22
C PHE A 133 3.14 15.87 -42.24
N LEU A 134 3.58 16.72 -41.30
CA LEU A 134 4.63 16.34 -40.37
C LEU A 134 4.19 15.14 -39.51
N GLU A 135 4.93 14.05 -39.62
CA GLU A 135 4.65 12.77 -38.94
C GLU A 135 5.52 12.59 -37.71
N SER A 136 6.77 13.06 -37.76
CA SER A 136 7.76 12.79 -36.72
C SER A 136 8.68 13.98 -36.46
N VAL A 137 8.82 14.33 -35.19
CA VAL A 137 9.80 15.33 -34.72
C VAL A 137 10.73 14.70 -33.70
N ASP A 138 12.02 14.96 -33.82
CA ASP A 138 13.00 14.60 -32.80
C ASP A 138 13.61 15.85 -32.16
N VAL A 139 13.37 16.03 -30.86
CA VAL A 139 13.85 17.16 -30.06
C VAL A 139 14.82 16.71 -28.96
N THR A 140 15.38 15.50 -29.06
CA THR A 140 16.31 14.97 -28.04
C THR A 140 17.41 15.96 -27.71
N GLY A 141 17.65 16.23 -26.44
CA GLY A 141 18.67 17.20 -25.99
C GLY A 141 18.16 18.64 -25.82
N ASN A 142 16.91 18.95 -26.18
CA ASN A 142 16.28 20.25 -25.92
C ASN A 142 15.47 20.23 -24.61
N VAL A 143 16.17 20.09 -23.48
CA VAL A 143 15.57 19.78 -22.17
C VAL A 143 14.57 20.81 -21.62
N THR A 144 14.57 22.03 -22.14
CA THR A 144 13.65 23.11 -21.71
C THR A 144 12.38 23.22 -22.56
N TRP A 145 12.29 22.48 -23.67
CA TRP A 145 11.21 22.63 -24.63
C TRP A 145 10.10 21.59 -24.41
N LEU A 146 8.86 22.06 -24.50
CA LEU A 146 7.66 21.24 -24.51
C LEU A 146 6.84 21.51 -25.78
N PRO A 147 6.18 20.50 -26.35
CA PRO A 147 5.33 20.69 -27.53
C PRO A 147 4.14 21.58 -27.17
N SER A 148 3.86 22.57 -28.02
CA SER A 148 2.68 23.43 -27.89
C SER A 148 1.41 22.70 -28.37
N HIS A 149 0.24 23.17 -27.92
CA HIS A 149 -1.05 22.60 -28.33
C HIS A 149 -1.22 22.56 -29.86
N ASN A 150 -0.79 23.61 -30.56
CA ASN A 150 -0.89 23.68 -32.03
C ASN A 150 -0.07 22.59 -32.75
N LEU A 151 1.08 22.19 -32.18
CA LEU A 151 1.87 21.08 -32.73
C LEU A 151 1.18 19.75 -32.45
N LEU A 152 0.66 19.56 -31.22
CA LEU A 152 -0.05 18.34 -30.84
C LEU A 152 -1.38 18.17 -31.62
N GLU A 153 -2.01 19.23 -32.09
CA GLU A 153 -3.22 19.17 -32.92
C GLU A 153 -2.99 18.72 -34.36
N LEU A 154 -1.75 18.68 -34.85
CA LEU A 154 -1.46 18.26 -36.22
C LEU A 154 -1.99 16.84 -36.44
N PRO A 155 -2.85 16.58 -37.45
CA PRO A 155 -3.49 15.28 -37.64
C PRO A 155 -2.48 14.19 -38.04
N SER A 156 -1.48 14.56 -38.85
CA SER A 156 -0.47 13.64 -39.37
C SER A 156 0.61 13.28 -38.33
N LEU A 157 0.76 14.09 -37.28
CA LEU A 157 1.83 13.91 -36.30
C LEU A 157 1.61 12.63 -35.48
N GLN A 158 2.56 11.70 -35.60
CA GLN A 158 2.51 10.40 -34.92
C GLN A 158 3.52 10.31 -33.78
N ILE A 159 4.71 10.89 -33.91
CA ILE A 159 5.81 10.65 -32.96
C ILE A 159 6.56 11.94 -32.62
N ILE A 160 6.77 12.19 -31.33
CA ILE A 160 7.68 13.24 -30.83
C ILE A 160 8.72 12.58 -29.93
N ARG A 161 9.99 12.61 -30.32
CA ARG A 161 11.09 11.99 -29.58
C ARG A 161 11.83 13.00 -28.73
N GLY A 162 12.21 12.60 -27.53
CA GLY A 162 13.12 13.33 -26.68
C GLY A 162 12.53 14.48 -25.87
N VAL A 163 11.22 14.43 -25.62
CA VAL A 163 10.52 15.39 -24.76
C VAL A 163 10.92 15.14 -23.30
N GLY A 164 11.23 16.18 -22.54
CA GLY A 164 11.52 16.07 -21.12
C GLY A 164 10.89 17.22 -20.33
N TRP A 165 10.39 16.93 -19.13
CA TRP A 165 9.76 17.92 -18.24
C TRP A 165 10.19 17.82 -16.78
N SER A 166 10.95 16.77 -16.43
CA SER A 166 11.55 16.62 -15.11
C SER A 166 12.87 15.84 -15.22
N GLU A 167 13.68 15.88 -14.17
CA GLU A 167 14.89 15.05 -14.11
C GLU A 167 14.57 13.56 -14.22
N ALA A 168 13.47 13.13 -13.59
CA ALA A 168 13.01 11.75 -13.62
C ALA A 168 12.47 11.34 -15.01
N CYS A 169 11.79 12.25 -15.71
CA CYS A 169 11.22 12.05 -17.03
C CYS A 169 11.99 12.85 -18.08
N SER A 170 13.21 12.41 -18.35
CA SER A 170 14.06 12.95 -19.41
C SER A 170 14.01 12.06 -20.65
N ASN A 171 14.01 12.66 -21.83
CA ASN A 171 14.09 11.96 -23.12
C ASN A 171 12.93 10.96 -23.40
N CYS A 172 11.69 11.37 -23.12
CA CYS A 172 10.49 10.58 -23.39
C CYS A 172 10.10 10.62 -24.87
N VAL A 173 9.53 9.52 -25.37
CA VAL A 173 8.90 9.47 -26.70
C VAL A 173 7.39 9.52 -26.54
N LEU A 174 6.77 10.54 -27.12
CA LEU A 174 5.33 10.66 -27.28
C LEU A 174 4.91 9.97 -28.56
N VAL A 175 3.97 9.03 -28.48
CA VAL A 175 3.46 8.27 -29.61
C VAL A 175 1.95 8.41 -29.65
N ARG A 176 1.42 8.74 -30.83
CA ARG A 176 0.00 8.67 -31.15
C ARG A 176 -0.28 7.30 -31.73
N ASN A 177 -0.38 6.30 -30.87
CA ASN A 177 -0.76 4.96 -31.29
C ASN A 177 -2.23 4.71 -30.92
N ASN A 178 -2.99 4.22 -31.89
CA ASN A 178 -4.44 4.07 -31.82
C ASN A 178 -4.86 2.60 -31.67
N SER A 179 -4.01 1.74 -31.12
CA SER A 179 -4.41 0.38 -30.81
C SER A 179 -5.60 0.37 -29.85
N GLN A 180 -6.45 -0.65 -29.94
CA GLN A 180 -7.69 -0.69 -29.16
C GLN A 180 -7.42 -0.71 -27.64
N GLN A 181 -6.30 -1.29 -27.21
CA GLN A 181 -5.88 -1.37 -25.82
C GLN A 181 -5.32 -0.03 -25.30
N GLU A 182 -4.54 0.70 -26.11
CA GLU A 182 -3.99 2.01 -25.73
C GLU A 182 -5.08 3.10 -25.71
N LYS A 183 -6.13 2.97 -26.54
CA LYS A 183 -7.29 3.89 -26.50
C LYS A 183 -7.95 3.93 -25.13
N GLU A 184 -8.09 2.80 -24.45
CA GLU A 184 -8.66 2.76 -23.10
C GLU A 184 -7.73 3.45 -22.09
N VAL A 185 -6.41 3.23 -22.20
CA VAL A 185 -5.41 3.88 -21.35
C VAL A 185 -5.41 5.41 -21.54
N ILE A 186 -5.46 5.88 -22.79
CA ILE A 186 -5.55 7.30 -23.13
C ILE A 186 -6.83 7.93 -22.54
N GLU A 187 -7.97 7.26 -22.65
CA GLU A 187 -9.22 7.74 -22.03
C GLU A 187 -9.12 7.82 -20.50
N ASN A 188 -8.43 6.89 -19.86
CA ASN A 188 -8.18 6.93 -18.41
C ASN A 188 -7.26 8.11 -18.04
N PHE A 189 -6.23 8.38 -18.83
CA PHE A 189 -5.35 9.54 -18.62
C PHE A 189 -6.07 10.87 -18.85
N LYS A 190 -6.97 10.96 -19.84
CA LYS A 190 -7.81 12.15 -20.08
C LYS A 190 -8.68 12.47 -18.87
N LYS A 191 -9.27 11.46 -18.23
CA LYS A 191 -10.04 11.62 -16.99
C LYS A 191 -9.19 12.16 -15.83
N GLY A 192 -7.87 11.92 -15.87
CA GLY A 192 -6.92 12.34 -14.82
C GLY A 192 -6.90 11.41 -13.60
N GLU A 193 -7.83 10.46 -13.53
CA GLU A 193 -7.86 9.45 -12.48
C GLU A 193 -8.45 8.13 -12.98
N LEU A 194 -7.94 7.03 -12.40
CA LEU A 194 -8.40 5.68 -12.64
C LEU A 194 -8.65 4.99 -11.29
N LEU A 195 -9.83 4.40 -11.15
CA LEU A 195 -10.18 3.57 -10.00
C LEU A 195 -10.06 2.10 -10.37
N GLU A 196 -9.05 1.44 -9.83
CA GLU A 196 -8.82 0.00 -9.96
C GLU A 196 -9.48 -0.76 -8.80
N GLY A 197 -10.21 -1.82 -9.13
CA GLY A 197 -10.96 -2.65 -8.18
C GLY A 197 -12.43 -2.82 -8.59
N ARG A 198 -13.08 -3.88 -8.11
CA ARG A 198 -14.47 -4.16 -8.49
C ARG A 198 -15.41 -3.14 -7.86
N LYS A 199 -16.42 -2.72 -8.63
CA LYS A 199 -17.46 -1.81 -8.15
C LYS A 199 -18.24 -2.49 -7.03
N GLY A 200 -18.06 -2.01 -5.79
CA GLY A 200 -18.73 -2.53 -4.60
C GLY A 200 -17.76 -3.10 -3.56
N ASP A 201 -16.54 -3.50 -3.96
CA ASP A 201 -15.55 -4.00 -3.00
C ASP A 201 -15.10 -2.90 -2.04
N CYS A 202 -14.83 -3.29 -0.78
CA CYS A 202 -14.36 -2.36 0.24
C CYS A 202 -13.00 -1.75 -0.09
N ARG A 203 -12.10 -2.50 -0.75
CA ARG A 203 -10.75 -2.05 -1.09
C ARG A 203 -10.67 -1.71 -2.57
N ALA A 204 -10.06 -0.58 -2.87
CA ALA A 204 -9.78 -0.14 -4.23
C ALA A 204 -8.45 0.64 -4.25
N ILE A 205 -7.86 0.78 -5.43
CA ILE A 205 -6.68 1.60 -5.65
C ILE A 205 -7.08 2.72 -6.60
N LYS A 206 -6.79 3.97 -6.22
CA LYS A 206 -7.01 5.12 -7.07
C LYS A 206 -5.67 5.59 -7.60
N HIS A 207 -5.51 5.58 -8.91
CA HIS A 207 -4.37 6.18 -9.59
C HIS A 207 -4.76 7.59 -10.03
N ARG A 208 -4.01 8.60 -9.61
CA ARG A 208 -4.15 9.98 -10.07
C ARG A 208 -2.98 10.29 -11.01
N PHE A 209 -3.29 10.78 -12.20
CA PHE A 209 -2.30 11.10 -13.23
C PHE A 209 -1.94 12.59 -13.18
N SER A 210 -0.68 12.91 -13.45
CA SER A 210 -0.21 14.29 -13.52
C SER A 210 -0.82 15.09 -14.68
N ASP A 211 -0.77 16.42 -14.58
CA ASP A 211 -1.31 17.32 -15.61
C ASP A 211 -0.61 17.16 -16.97
N HIS A 212 0.69 16.84 -16.98
CA HIS A 212 1.44 16.58 -18.22
C HIS A 212 0.89 15.37 -18.96
N LEU A 213 0.61 14.27 -18.23
CA LEU A 213 0.00 13.07 -18.79
C LEU A 213 -1.38 13.35 -19.36
N LYS A 214 -2.20 14.07 -18.60
CA LYS A 214 -3.55 14.46 -19.01
C LYS A 214 -3.51 15.34 -20.27
N HIS A 215 -2.58 16.29 -20.33
CA HIS A 215 -2.39 17.18 -21.46
C HIS A 215 -2.06 16.41 -22.73
N PHE A 216 -1.04 15.55 -22.72
CA PHE A 216 -0.68 14.73 -23.89
C PHE A 216 -1.80 13.78 -24.31
N ALA A 217 -2.48 13.15 -23.34
CA ALA A 217 -3.59 12.24 -23.61
C ALA A 217 -4.79 12.95 -24.27
N THR A 218 -5.04 14.22 -23.96
CA THR A 218 -6.12 15.00 -24.59
C THR A 218 -5.93 15.12 -26.10
N TYR A 219 -4.68 15.17 -26.56
CA TYR A 219 -4.33 15.18 -27.99
C TYR A 219 -4.02 13.79 -28.58
N GLY A 220 -4.34 12.72 -27.84
CA GLY A 220 -4.15 11.33 -28.28
C GLY A 220 -2.71 10.84 -28.22
N PHE A 221 -1.84 11.51 -27.48
CA PHE A 221 -0.46 11.06 -27.27
C PHE A 221 -0.31 10.30 -25.96
N PHE A 222 0.39 9.17 -26.04
CA PHE A 222 0.87 8.40 -24.91
C PHE A 222 2.38 8.55 -24.79
N SER A 223 2.91 8.63 -23.57
CA SER A 223 4.35 8.72 -23.33
C SER A 223 4.92 7.38 -22.89
N SER A 224 5.85 6.85 -23.68
CA SER A 224 6.46 5.52 -23.47
C SER A 224 7.45 5.46 -22.29
N CYS A 225 7.93 6.59 -21.77
CA CYS A 225 8.98 6.56 -20.75
C CYS A 225 8.53 6.03 -19.38
N PHE A 226 7.22 5.94 -19.13
CA PHE A 226 6.71 5.35 -17.89
C PHE A 226 6.85 3.82 -17.85
N GLU A 227 6.93 3.17 -19.01
CA GLU A 227 7.09 1.72 -19.09
C GLU A 227 8.52 1.29 -18.72
N VAL A 228 9.49 2.17 -18.97
CA VAL A 228 10.92 1.85 -18.82
C VAL A 228 11.50 2.40 -17.53
N ASN A 229 11.06 3.59 -17.07
CA ASN A 229 11.64 4.28 -15.93
C ASN A 229 10.66 4.37 -14.74
N THR A 230 10.90 3.53 -13.73
CA THR A 230 10.10 3.46 -12.50
C THR A 230 10.08 4.77 -11.71
N LYS A 231 11.17 5.56 -11.74
CA LYS A 231 11.21 6.88 -11.10
C LYS A 231 10.27 7.84 -11.81
N CYS A 232 10.30 7.87 -13.15
CA CYS A 232 9.37 8.68 -13.93
C CYS A 232 7.91 8.28 -13.67
N TYR A 233 7.61 6.98 -13.66
CA TYR A 233 6.27 6.47 -13.31
C TYR A 233 5.81 6.98 -11.94
N SER A 234 6.63 6.83 -10.90
CA SER A 234 6.28 7.25 -9.54
C SER A 234 6.06 8.76 -9.37
N THR A 235 6.70 9.58 -10.20
CA THR A 235 6.47 11.04 -10.22
C THR A 235 5.19 11.45 -10.94
N MET A 236 4.66 10.57 -11.79
CA MET A 236 3.61 10.90 -12.76
C MET A 236 2.28 10.25 -12.43
N VAL A 237 2.31 9.17 -11.65
CA VAL A 237 1.16 8.43 -11.17
C VAL A 237 1.21 8.37 -9.65
N GLU A 238 0.28 9.07 -9.01
CA GLU A 238 0.06 8.98 -7.57
C GLU A 238 -0.92 7.82 -7.28
N THR A 239 -0.46 6.78 -6.58
CA THR A 239 -1.29 5.64 -6.19
C THR A 239 -1.82 5.82 -4.77
N ILE A 240 -3.14 5.95 -4.64
CA ILE A 240 -3.84 6.21 -3.38
C ILE A 240 -4.68 4.98 -3.01
N PRO A 241 -4.37 4.27 -1.91
CA PRO A 241 -5.20 3.16 -1.45
C PRO A 241 -6.51 3.70 -0.85
N ILE A 242 -7.64 3.10 -1.25
CA ILE A 242 -8.98 3.48 -0.80
C ILE A 242 -9.64 2.31 -0.06
N HIS A 243 -10.26 2.62 1.07
CA HIS A 243 -11.11 1.69 1.80
C HIS A 243 -12.51 2.28 2.01
N ARG A 244 -13.46 1.90 1.15
CA ARG A 244 -14.85 2.41 1.13
C ARG A 244 -15.62 2.09 2.41
N CYS A 245 -15.30 0.98 3.05
CA CYS A 245 -15.96 0.49 4.27
C CYS A 245 -15.33 1.06 5.57
N TRP A 246 -14.26 1.84 5.46
CA TRP A 246 -13.41 2.25 6.61
C TRP A 246 -14.19 2.98 7.70
N ASN A 247 -15.05 3.91 7.28
CA ASN A 247 -15.83 4.73 8.22
C ASN A 247 -16.85 3.88 8.99
N MET A 248 -17.50 2.93 8.30
CA MET A 248 -18.45 2.01 8.94
C MET A 248 -17.74 1.05 9.90
N ASP A 249 -16.60 0.49 9.49
CA ASP A 249 -15.80 -0.38 10.35
C ASP A 249 -15.39 0.34 11.64
N ASN A 250 -14.88 1.57 11.51
CA ASN A 250 -14.45 2.38 12.65
C ASN A 250 -15.61 2.86 13.52
N TYR A 251 -16.78 3.11 12.93
CA TYR A 251 -17.97 3.46 13.69
C TYR A 251 -18.35 2.34 14.66
N VAL A 252 -18.36 1.08 14.21
CA VAL A 252 -18.65 -0.08 15.05
C VAL A 252 -17.53 -0.36 16.05
N LEU A 253 -16.27 -0.23 15.62
CA LEU A 253 -15.10 -0.40 16.49
C LEU A 253 -15.00 0.63 17.62
N ASN A 254 -15.70 1.77 17.55
CA ASN A 254 -15.68 2.76 18.63
C ASN A 254 -16.17 2.19 19.97
N LEU A 255 -16.92 1.08 19.97
CA LEU A 255 -17.29 0.34 21.18
C LEU A 255 -16.06 -0.13 21.98
N GLU A 256 -14.92 -0.38 21.32
CA GLU A 256 -13.67 -0.78 21.97
C GLU A 256 -13.07 0.30 22.87
N PHE A 257 -13.36 1.58 22.62
CA PHE A 257 -12.94 2.65 23.54
C PHE A 257 -13.62 2.57 24.91
N ILE A 258 -14.69 1.78 25.01
CA ILE A 258 -15.36 1.47 26.28
C ILE A 258 -14.92 0.10 26.78
N ILE A 259 -15.02 -0.93 25.93
CA ILE A 259 -14.76 -2.33 26.31
C ILE A 259 -13.28 -2.54 26.69
N GLY A 260 -12.34 -2.02 25.90
CA GLY A 260 -10.91 -2.20 26.09
C GLY A 260 -10.40 -1.68 27.45
N PRO A 261 -10.66 -0.42 27.82
CA PRO A 261 -10.27 0.11 29.13
C PRO A 261 -10.92 -0.62 30.31
N ILE A 262 -12.19 -1.03 30.18
CA ILE A 262 -12.87 -1.83 31.23
C ILE A 262 -12.18 -3.19 31.38
N ALA A 263 -11.89 -3.88 30.28
CA ALA A 263 -11.17 -5.14 30.29
C ALA A 263 -9.78 -5.00 30.95
N LEU A 264 -9.05 -3.93 30.61
CA LEU A 264 -7.74 -3.63 31.20
C LEU A 264 -7.83 -3.47 32.72
N VAL A 265 -8.76 -2.65 33.21
CA VAL A 265 -8.93 -2.37 34.64
C VAL A 265 -9.36 -3.62 35.41
N LEU A 266 -10.36 -4.35 34.91
CA LEU A 266 -10.86 -5.57 35.56
C LEU A 266 -9.77 -6.62 35.70
N ASN A 267 -9.01 -6.87 34.63
CA ASN A 267 -7.92 -7.85 34.65
C ASN A 267 -6.76 -7.39 35.55
N LEU A 268 -6.45 -6.09 35.58
CA LEU A 268 -5.41 -5.53 36.45
C LEU A 268 -5.75 -5.73 37.93
N ILE A 269 -7.00 -5.46 38.31
CA ILE A 269 -7.50 -5.68 39.67
C ILE A 269 -7.37 -7.16 40.05
N VAL A 270 -7.72 -8.08 39.15
CA VAL A 270 -7.59 -9.53 39.41
C VAL A 270 -6.14 -9.93 39.68
N VAL A 271 -5.20 -9.45 38.87
CA VAL A 271 -3.76 -9.72 39.04
C VAL A 271 -3.27 -9.16 40.38
N ILE A 272 -3.53 -7.88 40.67
CA ILE A 272 -3.07 -7.21 41.90
C ILE A 272 -3.58 -7.94 43.14
N ILE A 273 -4.89 -8.18 43.24
CA ILE A 273 -5.49 -8.77 44.43
C ILE A 273 -5.03 -10.21 44.63
N THR A 274 -4.91 -10.98 43.54
CA THR A 274 -4.50 -12.39 43.64
C THR A 274 -3.04 -12.50 44.08
N LEU A 275 -2.14 -11.67 43.54
CA LEU A 275 -0.71 -11.69 43.91
C LEU A 275 -0.44 -11.13 45.31
N THR A 276 -1.20 -10.13 45.75
CA THR A 276 -1.03 -9.52 47.09
C THR A 276 -1.69 -10.32 48.22
N THR A 277 -2.58 -11.27 47.90
CA THR A 277 -3.31 -12.05 48.91
C THR A 277 -2.79 -13.49 49.00
N PRO A 278 -2.07 -13.87 50.08
CA PRO A 278 -1.47 -15.21 50.19
C PRO A 278 -2.49 -16.36 50.12
N LYS A 279 -3.71 -16.17 50.64
CA LYS A 279 -4.78 -17.18 50.59
C LYS A 279 -5.24 -17.47 49.16
N LEU A 280 -5.36 -16.43 48.33
CA LEU A 280 -5.75 -16.56 46.92
C LEU A 280 -4.60 -17.14 46.11
N PHE A 281 -3.37 -16.65 46.32
CA PHE A 281 -2.19 -17.11 45.61
C PHE A 281 -1.85 -18.59 45.86
N LYS A 282 -2.20 -19.13 47.04
CA LYS A 282 -2.05 -20.55 47.36
C LYS A 282 -3.12 -21.44 46.71
N ASN A 283 -4.25 -20.86 46.27
CA ASN A 283 -5.33 -21.60 45.59
C ASN A 283 -4.98 -21.78 44.10
N VAL A 284 -4.88 -23.04 43.66
CA VAL A 284 -4.44 -23.40 42.30
C VAL A 284 -5.33 -22.79 41.22
N ALA A 285 -6.65 -22.84 41.40
CA ALA A 285 -7.56 -22.30 40.42
C ALA A 285 -7.48 -20.78 40.30
N MET A 286 -7.30 -20.07 41.42
CA MET A 286 -7.11 -18.60 41.40
C MET A 286 -5.76 -18.22 40.78
N LEU A 287 -4.72 -19.05 40.96
CA LEU A 287 -3.45 -18.87 40.28
C LEU A 287 -3.59 -18.98 38.75
N LEU A 288 -4.34 -19.97 38.26
CA LEU A 288 -4.64 -20.11 36.83
C LEU A 288 -5.51 -18.96 36.30
N VAL A 289 -6.51 -18.50 37.07
CA VAL A 289 -7.31 -17.31 36.73
C VAL A 289 -6.45 -16.05 36.67
N CYS A 290 -5.47 -15.91 37.57
CA CYS A 290 -4.51 -14.81 37.53
C CYS A 290 -3.64 -14.86 36.27
N ASN A 291 -3.28 -16.05 35.78
CA ASN A 291 -2.53 -16.21 34.53
C ASN A 291 -3.37 -15.82 33.31
N ILE A 292 -4.67 -16.18 33.28
CA ILE A 292 -5.62 -15.70 32.27
C ILE A 292 -5.70 -14.17 32.31
N ALA A 293 -5.91 -13.59 33.50
CA ALA A 293 -6.03 -12.15 33.65
C ALA A 293 -4.77 -11.40 33.18
N PHE A 294 -3.58 -11.92 33.45
CA PHE A 294 -2.34 -11.32 32.94
C PHE A 294 -2.26 -11.38 31.40
N SER A 295 -2.71 -12.47 30.80
CA SER A 295 -2.76 -12.61 29.33
C SER A 295 -3.76 -11.64 28.72
N ASP A 296 -4.92 -11.51 29.35
CA ASP A 296 -6.01 -10.63 28.92
C ASP A 296 -5.63 -9.13 29.03
N LEU A 297 -4.65 -8.76 29.88
CA LEU A 297 -4.05 -7.42 29.86
C LEU A 297 -3.34 -7.12 28.54
N CYS A 298 -2.60 -8.08 27.97
CA CYS A 298 -1.95 -7.92 26.67
C CYS A 298 -2.98 -7.75 25.54
N LEU A 299 -4.10 -8.47 25.60
CA LEU A 299 -5.19 -8.32 24.62
C LEU A 299 -5.89 -6.95 24.75
N ALA A 300 -6.17 -6.51 25.98
CA ALA A 300 -6.78 -5.21 26.22
C ALA A 300 -5.87 -4.07 25.73
N LEU A 301 -4.55 -4.17 25.96
CA LEU A 301 -3.57 -3.22 25.43
C LEU A 301 -3.55 -3.24 23.90
N TYR A 302 -3.53 -4.42 23.28
CA TYR A 302 -3.64 -4.56 21.82
C TYR A 302 -4.89 -3.83 21.29
N SER A 303 -6.06 -4.06 21.88
CA SER A 303 -7.33 -3.46 21.43
C SER A 303 -7.28 -1.93 21.49
N ILE A 304 -6.80 -1.37 22.60
CA ILE A 304 -6.68 0.08 22.77
C ILE A 304 -5.71 0.68 21.74
N LEU A 305 -4.56 0.04 21.51
CA LEU A 305 -3.57 0.53 20.55
C LEU A 305 -4.09 0.48 19.11
N ILE A 306 -4.65 -0.65 18.65
CA ILE A 306 -5.15 -0.77 17.27
C ILE A 306 -6.30 0.20 17.01
N THR A 307 -7.24 0.36 17.95
CA THR A 307 -8.37 1.30 17.80
C THR A 307 -7.93 2.76 17.82
N SER A 308 -6.91 3.10 18.60
CA SER A 308 -6.33 4.45 18.63
C SER A 308 -5.65 4.81 17.31
N ILE A 309 -4.86 3.90 16.74
CA ILE A 309 -4.17 4.09 15.46
C ILE A 309 -5.17 4.26 14.32
N ARG A 310 -6.29 3.53 14.34
CA ARG A 310 -7.31 3.56 13.29
C ARG A 310 -8.11 4.86 13.18
N ARG A 311 -7.87 5.85 14.06
CA ARG A 311 -8.48 7.20 13.96
C ARG A 311 -7.92 8.02 12.81
N ILE A 312 -6.76 7.67 12.27
CA ILE A 312 -6.18 8.37 11.12
C ILE A 312 -6.86 7.92 9.80
N PRO A 313 -6.77 8.74 8.73
CA PRO A 313 -7.28 8.35 7.42
C PRO A 313 -6.63 7.05 6.90
N TYR A 314 -7.40 6.21 6.20
CA TYR A 314 -6.94 4.90 5.73
C TYR A 314 -5.62 4.95 4.94
N ALA A 315 -5.40 5.97 4.11
CA ALA A 315 -4.16 6.09 3.33
C ALA A 315 -2.92 6.23 4.23
N GLN A 316 -3.01 6.97 5.33
CA GLN A 316 -1.94 7.09 6.33
C GLN A 316 -1.84 5.85 7.20
N PHE A 317 -2.97 5.22 7.54
CA PHE A 317 -2.99 3.93 8.22
C PHE A 317 -2.23 2.86 7.44
N TYR A 318 -2.49 2.77 6.13
CA TYR A 318 -1.89 1.79 5.25
C TYR A 318 -0.36 1.93 5.17
N SER A 319 0.19 3.14 5.27
CA SER A 319 1.65 3.34 5.22
C SER A 319 2.38 3.02 6.54
N ILE A 320 1.69 3.05 7.68
CA ILE A 320 2.32 2.80 8.99
C ILE A 320 2.06 1.39 9.53
N ILE A 321 1.00 0.73 9.10
CA ILE A 321 0.48 -0.49 9.74
C ILE A 321 1.48 -1.65 9.65
N ASP A 322 2.21 -1.77 8.55
CA ASP A 322 3.22 -2.82 8.35
C ASP A 322 4.38 -2.70 9.37
N SER A 323 4.72 -1.48 9.78
CA SER A 323 5.76 -1.24 10.79
C SER A 323 5.27 -1.54 12.22
N VAL A 324 3.96 -1.41 12.47
CA VAL A 324 3.38 -1.56 13.81
C VAL A 324 2.86 -2.98 14.07
N CYS A 325 2.43 -3.68 13.02
CA CYS A 325 1.83 -5.01 13.14
C CYS A 325 2.72 -6.10 13.75
N PRO A 326 4.06 -6.10 13.60
CA PRO A 326 4.90 -7.06 14.31
C PRO A 326 4.73 -7.00 15.83
N CYS A 327 4.62 -5.80 16.40
CA CYS A 327 4.44 -5.60 17.83
C CYS A 327 3.00 -5.92 18.29
N LEU A 328 2.01 -5.39 17.57
CA LEU A 328 0.60 -5.62 17.93
C LEU A 328 0.18 -7.08 17.72
N GLY A 329 0.61 -7.70 16.62
CA GLY A 329 0.36 -9.11 16.34
C GLY A 329 1.02 -10.04 17.35
N PHE A 330 2.23 -9.70 17.83
CA PHE A 330 2.88 -10.41 18.92
C PHE A 330 2.04 -10.35 20.22
N LEU A 331 1.61 -9.15 20.64
CA LEU A 331 0.78 -8.97 21.84
C LEU A 331 -0.54 -9.76 21.77
N TRP A 332 -1.18 -9.76 20.61
CA TRP A 332 -2.40 -10.51 20.39
C TRP A 332 -2.15 -12.03 20.46
N THR A 333 -1.12 -12.51 19.74
CA THR A 333 -0.85 -13.95 19.62
C THR A 333 -0.43 -14.57 20.94
N ILE A 334 0.48 -13.92 21.67
CA ILE A 334 0.95 -14.42 22.96
C ILE A 334 -0.20 -14.47 23.98
N SER A 335 -1.08 -13.47 23.96
CA SER A 335 -2.27 -13.42 24.83
C SER A 335 -3.21 -14.59 24.54
N GLN A 336 -3.62 -14.74 23.27
CA GLN A 336 -4.60 -15.77 22.90
C GLN A 336 -4.04 -17.18 23.12
N ALA A 337 -2.81 -17.45 22.68
CA ALA A 337 -2.20 -18.77 22.87
C ALA A 337 -2.11 -19.15 24.35
N ASN A 338 -1.71 -18.21 25.22
CA ASN A 338 -1.61 -18.47 26.66
C ASN A 338 -2.98 -18.64 27.32
N THR A 339 -3.98 -17.82 26.95
CA THR A 339 -5.35 -17.92 27.47
C THR A 339 -5.98 -19.27 27.12
N VAL A 340 -5.92 -19.71 25.85
CA VAL A 340 -6.51 -21.00 25.43
C VAL A 340 -5.90 -22.17 26.20
N LEU A 341 -4.56 -22.24 26.31
CA LEU A 341 -3.88 -23.32 27.03
C LEU A 341 -4.20 -23.29 28.53
N THR A 342 -4.24 -22.10 29.14
CA THR A 342 -4.58 -21.96 30.56
C THR A 342 -6.01 -22.39 30.85
N LEU A 343 -6.95 -22.16 29.93
CA LEU A 343 -8.33 -22.62 30.03
C LEU A 343 -8.46 -24.15 30.05
N VAL A 344 -7.62 -24.85 29.28
CA VAL A 344 -7.54 -26.32 29.31
C VAL A 344 -7.07 -26.78 30.69
N PHE A 345 -6.01 -26.19 31.23
CA PHE A 345 -5.52 -26.54 32.57
C PHE A 345 -6.50 -26.20 33.68
N LEU A 346 -7.21 -25.07 33.58
CA LEU A 346 -8.28 -24.71 34.51
C LEU A 346 -9.42 -25.73 34.46
N THR A 347 -9.79 -26.20 33.26
CA THR A 347 -10.81 -27.24 33.09
C THR A 347 -10.37 -28.56 33.74
N ILE A 348 -9.12 -28.96 33.54
CA ILE A 348 -8.55 -30.17 34.17
C ILE A 348 -8.52 -30.03 35.68
N GLU A 349 -8.06 -28.89 36.22
CA GLU A 349 -8.07 -28.64 37.67
C GLU A 349 -9.47 -28.79 38.26
N ARG A 350 -10.47 -28.21 37.60
CA ARG A 350 -11.88 -28.30 38.03
C ARG A 350 -12.43 -29.71 37.93
N TYR A 351 -12.11 -30.41 36.86
CA TYR A 351 -12.46 -31.82 36.70
C TYR A 351 -11.92 -32.65 37.87
N LEU A 352 -10.62 -32.51 38.18
CA LEU A 352 -9.98 -33.27 39.24
C LEU A 352 -10.54 -32.91 40.63
N ALA A 353 -10.78 -31.63 40.90
CA ALA A 353 -11.29 -31.18 42.19
C ALA A 353 -12.72 -31.65 42.47
N ILE A 354 -13.59 -31.70 41.45
CA ILE A 354 -15.01 -32.03 41.60
C ILE A 354 -15.24 -33.55 41.57
N ILE A 355 -14.68 -34.25 40.57
CA ILE A 355 -14.88 -35.70 40.40
C ILE A 355 -14.15 -36.47 41.50
N TYR A 356 -12.89 -36.11 41.76
CA TYR A 356 -12.05 -36.77 42.78
C TYR A 356 -12.06 -35.98 44.10
N CYS A 357 -13.21 -35.43 44.48
CA CYS A 357 -13.33 -34.66 45.71
C CYS A 357 -12.97 -35.47 46.97
N MET A 358 -13.13 -36.80 46.94
CA MET A 358 -12.80 -37.71 48.04
C MET A 358 -11.34 -38.24 48.02
N ALA A 359 -10.58 -37.98 46.94
CA ALA A 359 -9.20 -38.45 46.78
C ALA A 359 -8.25 -37.26 46.60
N PRO A 360 -7.80 -36.61 47.70
CA PRO A 360 -7.00 -35.39 47.64
C PRO A 360 -5.65 -35.57 46.96
N ASP A 361 -5.09 -36.79 46.93
CA ASP A 361 -3.79 -37.08 46.32
C ASP A 361 -3.78 -36.93 44.79
N ILE A 362 -4.94 -37.04 44.15
CA ILE A 362 -5.12 -36.93 42.69
C ILE A 362 -5.24 -35.46 42.24
N ARG A 363 -5.48 -34.53 43.18
CA ARG A 363 -5.72 -33.12 42.86
C ARG A 363 -4.45 -32.44 42.36
N MET A 364 -4.63 -31.46 41.49
CA MET A 364 -3.53 -30.66 40.97
C MET A 364 -2.84 -29.89 42.11
N ARG A 365 -1.57 -30.21 42.35
CA ARG A 365 -0.74 -29.49 43.33
C ARG A 365 -0.27 -28.17 42.73
N ARG A 366 0.01 -27.18 43.60
CA ARG A 366 0.51 -25.86 43.18
C ARG A 366 1.81 -25.93 42.38
N THR A 367 2.73 -26.83 42.74
CA THR A 367 3.98 -27.05 41.99
C THR A 367 3.73 -27.50 40.56
N VAL A 368 2.73 -28.37 40.35
CA VAL A 368 2.30 -28.81 39.02
C VAL A 368 1.68 -27.65 38.26
N ALA A 369 0.81 -26.87 38.89
CA ALA A 369 0.18 -25.72 38.26
C ALA A 369 1.20 -24.65 37.81
N LEU A 370 2.22 -24.36 38.61
CA LEU A 370 3.30 -23.45 38.22
C LEU A 370 4.11 -23.97 37.02
N ARG A 371 4.35 -25.29 36.95
CA ARG A 371 4.96 -25.92 35.76
C ARG A 371 4.05 -25.82 34.54
N CYS A 372 2.74 -26.04 34.70
CA CYS A 372 1.77 -25.86 33.63
C CYS A 372 1.76 -24.42 33.10
N ILE A 373 1.74 -23.42 34.00
CA ILE A 373 1.84 -21.99 33.62
C ILE A 373 3.14 -21.72 32.85
N PHE A 374 4.27 -22.23 33.32
CA PHE A 374 5.52 -22.08 32.58
C PHE A 374 5.42 -22.67 31.16
N VAL A 375 4.83 -23.86 31.01
CA VAL A 375 4.59 -24.49 29.70
C VAL A 375 3.68 -23.65 28.82
N THR A 376 2.59 -23.05 29.36
CA THR A 376 1.70 -22.21 28.55
C THR A 376 2.43 -21.00 27.99
N TRP A 377 3.29 -20.35 28.78
CA TRP A 377 4.09 -19.22 28.33
C TRP A 377 5.15 -19.59 27.30
N VAL A 378 5.82 -20.73 27.47
CA VAL A 378 6.80 -21.22 26.49
C VAL A 378 6.12 -21.48 25.14
N VAL A 379 5.00 -22.20 25.14
CA VAL A 379 4.25 -22.49 23.90
C VAL A 379 3.74 -21.18 23.27
N ALA A 380 3.15 -20.28 24.07
CA ALA A 380 2.66 -19.00 23.58
C ALA A 380 3.78 -18.13 22.96
N MET A 381 4.95 -18.08 23.61
CA MET A 381 6.11 -17.34 23.11
C MET A 381 6.62 -17.92 21.80
N VAL A 382 6.76 -19.24 21.69
CA VAL A 382 7.16 -19.91 20.45
C VAL A 382 6.18 -19.55 19.34
N THR A 383 4.86 -19.66 19.58
CA THR A 383 3.86 -19.32 18.56
C THR A 383 3.88 -17.85 18.15
N ALA A 384 4.18 -16.93 19.07
CA ALA A 384 4.20 -15.49 18.79
C ALA A 384 5.48 -15.02 18.08
N ILE A 385 6.60 -15.74 18.24
CA ILE A 385 7.87 -15.40 17.58
C ILE A 385 7.94 -15.96 16.15
N LEU A 386 7.20 -17.02 15.82
CA LEU A 386 7.24 -17.66 14.50
C LEU A 386 7.07 -16.66 13.31
N PRO A 387 6.10 -15.72 13.33
CA PRO A 387 6.00 -14.73 12.27
C PRO A 387 7.17 -13.74 12.20
N ALA A 388 7.86 -13.50 13.33
CA ALA A 388 9.04 -12.63 13.37
C ALA A 388 10.29 -13.28 12.76
N VAL A 389 10.39 -14.62 12.77
CA VAL A 389 11.47 -15.39 12.12
C VAL A 389 11.15 -15.76 10.67
N GLY A 390 10.08 -15.19 10.09
CA GLY A 390 9.67 -15.41 8.70
C GLY A 390 8.76 -16.62 8.48
N ILE A 391 8.32 -17.30 9.54
CA ILE A 391 7.37 -18.42 9.46
C ILE A 391 5.96 -17.86 9.74
N GLY A 392 5.31 -17.40 8.67
CA GLY A 392 4.05 -16.64 8.75
C GLY A 392 4.32 -15.12 8.78
N VAL A 393 3.26 -14.31 8.78
CA VAL A 393 3.37 -12.84 8.82
C VAL A 393 2.18 -12.27 9.58
N TYR A 394 2.42 -11.28 10.43
CA TYR A 394 1.37 -10.42 10.96
C TYR A 394 0.95 -9.40 9.89
N THR A 395 0.01 -9.78 9.02
CA THR A 395 -0.41 -8.91 7.90
C THR A 395 -1.21 -7.70 8.34
N GLY A 396 -0.96 -6.55 7.72
CA GLY A 396 -1.60 -5.26 7.99
C GLY A 396 -2.63 -4.82 6.95
N ASN A 397 -3.64 -5.63 6.60
CA ASN A 397 -4.71 -5.09 5.74
C ASN A 397 -5.66 -4.16 6.52
N THR A 398 -6.04 -4.54 7.75
CA THR A 398 -6.98 -3.78 8.59
C THR A 398 -6.74 -4.00 10.09
N TYR A 399 -6.28 -5.20 10.47
CA TYR A 399 -5.99 -5.61 11.85
C TYR A 399 -4.69 -6.41 11.90
N CYS A 400 -3.96 -6.35 13.01
CA CYS A 400 -2.72 -7.09 13.18
C CYS A 400 -2.98 -8.45 13.85
N VAL A 401 -3.62 -9.36 13.12
CA VAL A 401 -3.93 -10.72 13.59
C VAL A 401 -3.58 -11.78 12.54
N PRO A 402 -3.07 -12.96 12.93
CA PRO A 402 -2.76 -14.06 12.02
C PRO A 402 -4.03 -14.88 11.66
N LEU A 403 -5.17 -14.23 11.46
CA LEU A 403 -6.48 -14.89 11.23
C LEU A 403 -7.01 -14.73 9.80
N ASN A 404 -6.39 -13.87 8.98
CA ASN A 404 -6.87 -13.56 7.64
C ASN A 404 -5.78 -13.83 6.57
N PRO A 405 -5.53 -15.11 6.24
CA PRO A 405 -4.47 -15.46 5.32
C PRO A 405 -4.81 -15.10 3.87
N ARG A 406 -3.87 -14.46 3.16
CA ARG A 406 -3.93 -14.36 1.69
C ARG A 406 -3.54 -15.70 1.07
N LYS A 407 -4.40 -16.22 0.19
CA LYS A 407 -4.13 -17.46 -0.59
C LYS A 407 -2.91 -17.32 -1.50
N ASP A 408 -2.59 -16.09 -1.88
CA ASP A 408 -1.52 -15.74 -2.81
C ASP A 408 -0.12 -15.93 -2.20
N ILE A 409 -0.02 -16.10 -0.87
CA ILE A 409 1.25 -16.26 -0.15
C ILE A 409 1.18 -17.52 0.74
N PRO A 410 1.79 -18.65 0.32
CA PRO A 410 1.52 -19.97 0.90
C PRO A 410 1.94 -20.12 2.38
N TYR A 411 3.10 -19.59 2.77
CA TYR A 411 3.60 -19.69 4.16
C TYR A 411 2.77 -18.90 5.18
N MET A 412 2.09 -17.84 4.76
CA MET A 412 1.19 -17.05 5.61
C MET A 412 -0.14 -17.77 5.83
N TYR A 413 -0.56 -18.54 4.83
CA TYR A 413 -1.77 -19.35 4.85
C TYR A 413 -1.66 -20.55 5.80
N GLU A 414 -0.56 -21.29 5.73
CA GLU A 414 -0.36 -22.50 6.53
C GLU A 414 -0.25 -22.23 8.03
N PHE A 415 0.55 -21.24 8.45
CA PHE A 415 0.70 -20.89 9.87
C PHE A 415 -0.62 -20.44 10.49
N SER A 416 -1.31 -19.51 9.83
CA SER A 416 -2.57 -18.93 10.30
C SER A 416 -3.64 -20.00 10.51
N ILE A 417 -3.80 -20.92 9.55
CA ILE A 417 -4.75 -22.02 9.66
C ILE A 417 -4.33 -23.01 10.74
N GLY A 418 -3.06 -23.42 10.77
CA GLY A 418 -2.55 -24.38 11.75
C GLY A 418 -2.74 -23.90 13.20
N ALA A 419 -2.33 -22.67 13.50
CA ALA A 419 -2.49 -22.08 14.83
C ALA A 419 -3.97 -21.97 15.22
N THR A 420 -4.83 -21.54 14.29
CA THR A 420 -6.25 -21.35 14.52
C THR A 420 -6.98 -22.68 14.72
N SER A 421 -6.69 -23.69 13.91
CA SER A 421 -7.23 -25.04 14.05
C SER A 421 -6.79 -25.69 15.36
N ALA A 422 -5.53 -25.52 15.77
CA ALA A 422 -5.03 -26.01 17.05
C ALA A 422 -5.81 -25.41 18.23
N CYS A 423 -6.05 -24.09 18.22
CA CYS A 423 -6.88 -23.42 19.24
C CYS A 423 -8.28 -24.03 19.31
N ILE A 424 -8.96 -24.22 18.17
CA ILE A 424 -10.31 -24.82 18.13
C ILE A 424 -10.29 -26.25 18.71
N ILE A 425 -9.32 -27.08 18.32
CA ILE A 425 -9.19 -28.46 18.80
C ILE A 425 -9.03 -28.49 20.33
N LEU A 426 -8.17 -27.63 20.89
CA LEU A 426 -7.98 -27.53 22.34
C LEU A 426 -9.29 -27.18 23.06
N TYR A 427 -10.10 -26.29 22.51
CA TYR A 427 -11.42 -25.99 23.06
C TYR A 427 -12.38 -27.16 22.96
N LEU A 428 -12.45 -27.84 21.82
CA LEU A 428 -13.34 -29.00 21.63
C LEU A 428 -13.03 -30.13 22.64
N ILE A 429 -11.75 -30.32 23.00
CA ILE A 429 -11.32 -31.29 24.03
C ILE A 429 -11.88 -30.96 25.42
N THR A 430 -12.15 -29.69 25.73
CA THR A 430 -12.72 -29.31 27.04
C THR A 430 -14.19 -29.70 27.20
N ILE A 431 -14.95 -29.75 26.10
CA ILE A 431 -16.40 -30.04 26.10
C ILE A 431 -16.75 -31.39 26.77
N PRO A 432 -16.15 -32.54 26.39
CA PRO A 432 -16.49 -33.83 27.00
C PRO A 432 -16.17 -33.88 28.50
N LEU A 433 -15.08 -33.23 28.95
CA LEU A 433 -14.75 -33.12 30.37
C LEU A 433 -15.86 -32.41 31.15
N TYR A 434 -16.40 -31.31 30.60
CA TYR A 434 -17.51 -30.58 31.21
C TYR A 434 -18.82 -31.35 31.22
N LEU A 435 -19.15 -32.04 30.13
CA LEU A 435 -20.32 -32.90 30.08
C LEU A 435 -20.27 -33.98 31.16
N HIS A 436 -19.09 -34.55 31.42
CA HIS A 436 -18.90 -35.53 32.48
C HIS A 436 -19.08 -34.90 33.88
N ILE A 437 -18.44 -33.76 34.15
CA ILE A 437 -18.62 -33.02 35.42
C ILE A 437 -20.11 -32.74 35.66
N TYR A 438 -20.82 -32.23 34.67
CA TYR A 438 -22.23 -31.90 34.79
C TYR A 438 -23.08 -33.13 35.11
N ARG A 439 -22.86 -34.25 34.42
CA ARG A 439 -23.56 -35.52 34.67
C ARG A 439 -23.29 -36.07 36.07
N PHE A 440 -22.03 -36.06 36.51
CA PHE A 440 -21.63 -36.52 37.85
C PHE A 440 -22.28 -35.71 38.96
N VAL A 441 -22.25 -34.37 38.82
CA VAL A 441 -22.83 -33.45 39.78
C VAL A 441 -24.35 -33.61 39.86
N LYS A 442 -25.04 -33.80 38.72
CA LYS A 442 -26.50 -34.03 38.69
C LYS A 442 -26.90 -35.34 39.38
N ARG A 443 -26.05 -36.37 39.32
CA ARG A 443 -26.30 -37.68 39.97
C ARG A 443 -25.98 -37.71 41.47
N SER A 444 -25.11 -36.81 41.93
CA SER A 444 -24.61 -36.82 43.31
C SER A 444 -25.45 -35.92 44.22
N SER A 445 -25.99 -36.45 45.32
CA SER A 445 -26.83 -35.70 46.28
C SER A 445 -26.07 -35.06 47.45
N LEU A 446 -24.75 -35.29 47.53
CA LEU A 446 -23.86 -34.83 48.60
C LEU A 446 -23.90 -33.29 48.74
N THR A 447 -24.06 -32.81 49.98
CA THR A 447 -24.11 -31.37 50.32
C THR A 447 -22.84 -30.60 49.88
N GLY A 448 -21.67 -31.22 50.00
CA GLY A 448 -20.41 -30.69 49.46
C GLY A 448 -20.43 -30.56 47.93
N VAL A 449 -21.00 -31.54 47.23
CA VAL A 449 -21.16 -31.53 45.76
C VAL A 449 -22.21 -30.51 45.31
N LYS A 450 -23.23 -30.21 46.13
CA LYS A 450 -24.19 -29.13 45.85
C LYS A 450 -23.56 -27.73 45.85
N ARG A 451 -22.61 -27.44 46.76
CA ARG A 451 -21.84 -26.18 46.74
C ARG A 451 -20.97 -26.09 45.47
N GLU A 452 -20.32 -27.20 45.12
CA GLU A 452 -19.56 -27.35 43.86
C GLU A 452 -20.46 -27.27 42.62
N THR A 453 -21.75 -27.63 42.70
CA THR A 453 -22.73 -27.50 41.59
C THR A 453 -22.96 -26.05 41.18
N SER A 454 -23.05 -25.14 42.17
CA SER A 454 -23.19 -23.70 41.90
C SER A 454 -21.94 -23.14 41.21
N VAL A 455 -20.76 -23.69 41.55
CA VAL A 455 -19.48 -23.37 40.90
C VAL A 455 -19.42 -23.95 39.48
N ALA A 456 -19.86 -25.20 39.27
CA ALA A 456 -19.92 -25.85 37.97
C ALA A 456 -20.84 -25.14 36.97
N LYS A 457 -22.00 -24.65 37.40
CA LYS A 457 -22.89 -23.81 36.55
C LYS A 457 -22.19 -22.52 36.08
N ARG A 458 -21.34 -21.92 36.93
CA ARG A 458 -20.59 -20.69 36.58
C ARG A 458 -19.45 -21.00 35.61
N ILE A 459 -18.76 -22.11 35.81
CA ILE A 459 -17.74 -22.58 34.90
C ILE A 459 -18.35 -22.88 33.52
N ALA A 460 -19.53 -23.52 33.47
CA ALA A 460 -20.25 -23.76 32.22
C ALA A 460 -20.60 -22.45 31.46
N ILE A 461 -20.96 -21.38 32.18
CA ILE A 461 -21.17 -20.05 31.59
C ILE A 461 -19.87 -19.52 30.99
N MET A 462 -18.73 -19.69 31.65
CA MET A 462 -17.45 -19.26 31.06
C MET A 462 -17.03 -20.08 29.86
N VAL A 463 -17.25 -21.40 29.87
CA VAL A 463 -16.98 -22.25 28.71
C VAL A 463 -17.87 -21.82 27.54
N PHE A 464 -19.16 -21.54 27.81
CA PHE A 464 -20.09 -21.01 26.82
C PHE A 464 -19.65 -19.64 26.29
N CYS A 465 -19.26 -18.70 27.15
CA CYS A 465 -18.75 -17.39 26.74
C CYS A 465 -17.48 -17.52 25.89
N ASN A 466 -16.55 -18.40 26.24
CA ASN A 466 -15.38 -18.67 25.41
C ASN A 466 -15.75 -19.30 24.06
N ILE A 467 -16.76 -20.18 24.00
CA ILE A 467 -17.22 -20.73 22.70
C ILE A 467 -17.86 -19.63 21.84
N MET A 468 -18.74 -18.81 22.42
CA MET A 468 -19.47 -17.78 21.69
C MET A 468 -18.59 -16.60 21.27
N PHE A 469 -17.72 -16.12 22.15
CA PHE A 469 -16.94 -14.90 21.92
C PHE A 469 -15.51 -15.16 21.45
N PHE A 470 -15.05 -16.41 21.43
CA PHE A 470 -13.75 -16.75 20.87
C PHE A 470 -13.85 -17.81 19.76
N CYS A 471 -14.41 -19.00 20.04
CA CYS A 471 -14.38 -20.10 19.07
C CYS A 471 -15.24 -19.85 17.83
N LEU A 472 -16.44 -19.29 18.01
CA LEU A 472 -17.39 -19.06 16.91
C LEU A 472 -16.89 -18.00 15.90
N PRO A 473 -16.40 -16.81 16.31
CA PRO A 473 -15.80 -15.85 15.39
C PRO A 473 -14.63 -16.43 14.59
N VAL A 474 -13.80 -17.22 15.26
CA VAL A 474 -12.65 -17.89 14.65
C VAL A 474 -13.09 -18.94 13.62
N LEU A 475 -14.10 -19.74 13.93
CA LEU A 475 -14.67 -20.74 13.03
C LEU A 475 -15.28 -20.09 11.78
N ILE A 476 -16.01 -18.98 11.95
CA ILE A 476 -16.56 -18.19 10.83
C ILE A 476 -15.44 -17.70 9.91
N GLY A 477 -14.34 -17.19 10.48
CA GLY A 477 -13.15 -16.80 9.73
C GLY A 477 -12.56 -17.95 8.91
N LEU A 478 -12.40 -19.14 9.50
CA LEU A 478 -11.87 -20.32 8.80
C LEU A 478 -12.79 -20.83 7.68
N LEU A 479 -14.11 -20.88 7.93
CA LEU A 479 -15.10 -21.30 6.93
C LEU A 479 -15.11 -20.35 5.73
N TRP A 480 -14.88 -19.05 5.97
CA TRP A 480 -14.74 -18.08 4.90
C TRP A 480 -13.52 -18.39 4.01
N VAL A 481 -12.34 -18.56 4.62
CA VAL A 481 -11.08 -18.84 3.90
C VAL A 481 -11.17 -20.14 3.08
N SER A 482 -11.77 -21.18 3.68
CA SER A 482 -11.77 -22.53 3.13
C SER A 482 -12.89 -22.76 2.12
N CYS A 483 -14.11 -22.27 2.41
CA CYS A 483 -15.32 -22.63 1.66
C CYS A 483 -15.92 -21.47 0.86
N ASN A 484 -15.33 -20.27 0.88
CA ASN A 484 -15.88 -19.08 0.22
C ASN A 484 -17.37 -18.82 0.60
N PHE A 485 -17.73 -19.11 1.86
CA PHE A 485 -19.12 -19.09 2.35
C PHE A 485 -19.82 -17.71 2.21
N THR A 486 -19.05 -16.64 2.00
CA THR A 486 -19.55 -15.28 1.87
C THR A 486 -19.85 -14.85 0.42
N LYS A 487 -19.79 -15.78 -0.54
CA LYS A 487 -20.19 -15.51 -1.94
C LYS A 487 -21.64 -15.03 -1.99
N GLY A 488 -21.85 -13.79 -2.45
CA GLY A 488 -23.17 -13.16 -2.58
C GLY A 488 -23.58 -12.25 -1.41
N MET A 489 -22.79 -12.18 -0.33
CA MET A 489 -23.03 -11.18 0.72
C MET A 489 -22.55 -9.78 0.31
N ASP A 490 -23.22 -8.77 0.86
CA ASP A 490 -22.80 -7.38 0.70
C ASP A 490 -21.35 -7.21 1.22
N PRO A 491 -20.46 -6.55 0.45
CA PRO A 491 -19.06 -6.38 0.84
C PRO A 491 -18.85 -5.68 2.18
N ILE A 492 -19.72 -4.72 2.55
CA ILE A 492 -19.64 -4.01 3.83
C ILE A 492 -19.97 -4.98 4.97
N ILE A 493 -21.07 -5.72 4.85
CA ILE A 493 -21.49 -6.71 5.85
C ILE A 493 -20.41 -7.77 6.03
N LYS A 494 -19.82 -8.23 4.92
CA LYS A 494 -18.74 -9.19 4.92
C LYS A 494 -17.52 -8.70 5.70
N GLU A 495 -17.07 -7.47 5.48
CA GLU A 495 -15.91 -6.90 6.17
C GLU A 495 -16.17 -6.72 7.68
N ILE A 496 -17.37 -6.28 8.06
CA ILE A 496 -17.78 -6.14 9.46
C ILE A 496 -17.78 -7.50 10.18
N ILE A 497 -18.42 -8.52 9.61
CA ILE A 497 -18.55 -9.85 10.21
C ILE A 497 -17.19 -10.56 10.34
N THR A 498 -16.29 -10.36 9.39
CA THR A 498 -15.00 -11.08 9.35
C THR A 498 -13.85 -10.31 9.99
N GLY A 499 -13.98 -9.00 10.20
CA GLY A 499 -12.95 -8.16 10.81
C GLY A 499 -13.34 -7.54 12.15
N VAL A 500 -14.38 -6.70 12.15
CA VAL A 500 -14.78 -5.91 13.33
C VAL A 500 -15.37 -6.79 14.43
N VAL A 501 -16.33 -7.64 14.07
CA VAL A 501 -17.07 -8.47 15.04
C VAL A 501 -16.15 -9.42 15.82
N PRO A 502 -15.22 -10.17 15.20
CA PRO A 502 -14.29 -11.01 15.94
C PRO A 502 -13.43 -10.22 16.93
N THR A 503 -12.97 -9.03 16.54
CA THR A 503 -12.18 -8.14 17.40
C THR A 503 -12.96 -7.79 18.68
N ILE A 504 -14.21 -7.36 18.54
CA ILE A 504 -15.12 -7.05 19.65
C ILE A 504 -15.42 -8.29 20.49
N CYS A 505 -15.61 -9.44 19.86
CA CYS A 505 -15.86 -10.68 20.60
C CYS A 505 -14.66 -11.06 21.47
N PHE A 506 -13.42 -10.98 20.97
CA PHE A 506 -12.23 -11.31 21.75
C PHE A 506 -12.05 -10.40 22.97
N THR A 507 -12.27 -9.10 22.81
CA THR A 507 -12.14 -8.12 23.89
C THR A 507 -13.26 -8.28 24.91
N LEU A 508 -14.50 -8.53 24.47
CA LEU A 508 -15.61 -8.89 25.35
C LEU A 508 -15.31 -10.17 26.16
N ASN A 509 -14.70 -11.18 25.54
CA ASN A 509 -14.31 -12.40 26.25
C ASN A 509 -13.33 -12.07 27.40
N SER A 510 -12.31 -11.28 27.12
CA SER A 510 -11.33 -10.84 28.13
C SER A 510 -11.93 -9.96 29.24
N MET A 511 -12.97 -9.18 28.93
CA MET A 511 -13.71 -8.36 29.90
C MET A 511 -14.57 -9.24 30.83
N ILE A 512 -15.20 -10.29 30.27
CA ILE A 512 -16.14 -11.15 30.98
C ILE A 512 -15.39 -12.16 31.88
N ASN A 513 -14.21 -12.63 31.49
CA ASN A 513 -13.40 -13.61 32.24
C ASN A 513 -13.26 -13.29 33.75
N PRO A 514 -12.79 -12.08 34.16
CA PRO A 514 -12.77 -11.66 35.57
C PRO A 514 -14.12 -11.78 36.30
N LEU A 515 -15.19 -11.36 35.63
CA LEU A 515 -16.54 -11.26 36.22
C LEU A 515 -17.15 -12.63 36.50
N LEU A 516 -16.81 -13.63 35.67
CA LEU A 516 -17.29 -14.99 35.83
C LEU A 516 -16.55 -15.75 36.93
N TYR A 517 -15.26 -15.46 37.17
CA TYR A 517 -14.42 -16.22 38.11
C TYR A 517 -14.02 -15.43 39.34
N ALA A 518 -13.17 -14.42 39.17
CA ALA A 518 -12.53 -13.74 40.29
C ALA A 518 -13.56 -13.01 41.18
N TYR A 519 -14.44 -12.21 40.58
CA TYR A 519 -15.46 -11.42 41.29
C TYR A 519 -16.57 -12.27 41.94
N ARG A 520 -16.59 -13.58 41.67
CA ARG A 520 -17.51 -14.53 42.30
C ARG A 520 -16.86 -15.30 43.46
N ASN A 521 -15.54 -15.17 43.64
CA ASN A 521 -14.83 -15.77 44.76
C ASN A 521 -15.04 -14.93 46.03
N GLU A 522 -15.54 -15.55 47.10
CA GLU A 522 -15.86 -14.88 48.37
C GLU A 522 -14.63 -14.20 48.99
N THR A 523 -13.48 -14.89 48.97
CA THR A 523 -12.23 -14.36 49.53
C THR A 523 -11.72 -13.18 48.69
N PHE A 524 -11.82 -13.28 47.36
CA PHE A 524 -11.46 -12.18 46.45
C PHE A 524 -12.33 -10.94 46.70
N MET A 525 -13.65 -11.11 46.75
CA MET A 525 -14.58 -10.00 46.97
C MET A 525 -14.43 -9.35 48.35
N TYR A 526 -14.11 -10.14 49.38
CA TYR A 526 -13.80 -9.62 50.70
C TYR A 526 -12.55 -8.72 50.67
N THR A 527 -11.45 -9.19 50.08
CA THR A 527 -10.22 -8.40 49.95
C THR A 527 -10.43 -7.17 49.06
N LEU A 528 -11.13 -7.30 47.94
CA LEU A 528 -11.44 -6.19 47.04
C LEU A 528 -12.19 -5.06 47.76
N LYS A 529 -13.21 -5.40 48.56
CA LYS A 529 -13.95 -4.40 49.34
C LYS A 529 -13.07 -3.67 50.35
N GLY A 530 -12.15 -4.38 51.01
CA GLY A 530 -11.14 -3.79 51.89
C GLY A 530 -10.23 -2.83 51.14
N TRP A 531 -9.62 -3.30 50.05
CA TRP A 531 -8.74 -2.48 49.21
C TRP A 531 -9.43 -1.23 48.65
N LEU A 532 -10.67 -1.35 48.17
CA LEU A 532 -11.46 -0.21 47.70
C LEU A 532 -11.76 0.81 48.81
N LYS A 533 -11.91 0.35 50.05
CA LYS A 533 -12.06 1.25 51.21
C LYS A 533 -10.77 2.00 51.47
N ASP A 534 -9.63 1.30 51.46
CA ASP A 534 -8.31 1.91 51.69
C ASP A 534 -7.98 2.95 50.61
N VAL A 535 -8.23 2.63 49.33
CA VAL A 535 -8.06 3.58 48.21
C VAL A 535 -8.96 4.81 48.40
N ARG A 536 -10.23 4.61 48.77
CA ARG A 536 -11.17 5.71 49.04
C ARG A 536 -10.68 6.60 50.18
N ASP A 537 -10.11 6.02 51.23
CA ASP A 537 -9.59 6.76 52.37
C ASP A 537 -8.30 7.52 52.01
N ILE A 538 -7.41 6.95 51.19
CA ILE A 538 -6.22 7.64 50.64
C ILE A 538 -6.63 8.83 49.77
N VAL A 539 -7.57 8.64 48.84
CA VAL A 539 -8.06 9.72 47.96
C VAL A 539 -8.70 10.85 48.79
N ARG A 540 -9.51 10.51 49.81
CA ARG A 540 -10.09 11.50 50.73
C ARG A 540 -9.04 12.26 51.52
N ARG A 541 -7.97 11.60 52.00
CA ARG A 541 -6.85 12.26 52.68
C ARG A 541 -6.09 13.21 51.75
N ARG A 542 -5.84 12.79 50.51
CA ARG A 542 -5.14 13.62 49.50
C ARG A 542 -5.97 14.84 49.09
N ALA A 543 -7.28 14.66 48.89
CA ALA A 543 -8.21 15.77 48.63
C ALA A 543 -8.23 16.79 49.79
N ARG A 544 -8.24 16.33 51.06
CA ARG A 544 -8.14 17.20 52.23
C ARG A 544 -6.80 17.94 52.33
N SER A 545 -5.70 17.29 51.98
CA SER A 545 -4.37 17.94 51.96
C SER A 545 -4.29 19.05 50.91
N LEU A 546 -4.91 18.84 49.74
CA LEU A 546 -4.99 19.84 48.68
C LEU A 546 -5.90 21.03 49.04
N SER A 547 -6.94 20.82 49.85
CA SER A 547 -7.79 21.91 50.37
C SER A 547 -7.17 22.71 51.52
N HIS A 548 -6.23 22.15 52.27
CA HIS A 548 -5.48 22.89 53.31
C HIS A 548 -4.27 23.66 52.74
N SER A 549 -3.76 23.31 51.55
CA SER A 549 -2.72 24.09 50.87
C SER A 549 -3.24 25.34 50.15
N THR A 550 -4.56 25.53 50.02
CA THR A 550 -5.19 26.68 49.36
C THR A 550 -5.72 27.76 50.32
N THR A 551 -5.58 27.59 51.63
CA THR A 551 -5.85 28.65 52.61
C THR A 551 -4.59 29.50 52.80
N LEU A 552 -4.49 30.60 52.04
CA LEU A 552 -3.57 31.72 52.31
C LEU A 552 -3.83 32.30 53.73
N PRO A 553 -2.80 32.74 54.47
CA PRO A 553 -3.00 33.46 55.72
C PRO A 553 -3.65 34.83 55.42
N SER A 554 -4.70 35.19 56.17
CA SER A 554 -5.26 36.55 56.14
C SER A 554 -4.23 37.54 56.68
N PRO A 555 -4.16 38.78 56.15
CA PRO A 555 -3.19 39.76 56.62
C PRO A 555 -3.51 40.18 58.06
N HIS A 556 -2.47 40.23 58.87
CA HIS A 556 -2.44 40.60 60.28
C HIS A 556 -3.26 41.86 60.61
N GLN A 557 -4.12 41.74 61.64
CA GLN A 557 -4.54 42.89 62.46
C GLN A 557 -3.39 43.30 63.38
N THR A 558 -3.14 44.59 63.37
CA THR A 558 -2.15 45.36 64.11
C THR A 558 -2.45 45.47 65.62
N SER A 559 -1.39 45.26 66.41
CA SER A 559 -0.97 46.01 67.60
C SER A 559 -1.95 46.26 68.77
N GLY A 560 -1.57 45.71 69.92
CA GLY A 560 -1.69 46.34 71.24
C GLY A 560 -1.15 45.40 72.32
N ILE A 561 -0.36 45.77 73.32
CA ILE A 561 0.17 47.05 73.85
C ILE A 561 1.44 46.67 74.66
N GLU A 562 2.38 47.62 74.79
CA GLU A 562 3.59 47.59 75.66
C GLU A 562 3.29 47.46 77.16
N GLU A 563 4.35 47.08 77.91
CA GLU A 563 4.55 47.01 79.37
C GLU A 563 4.01 45.80 80.15
#